data_AF-A0A235CKP4-F1
#
_entry.id   AF-A0A235CKP4-F1
#
_cell.length_a   1.000
_cell.length_b   1.000
_cell.length_c   1.000
_cell.angle_alpha   90.00
_cell.angle_beta   90.00
_cell.angle_gamma   90.00
#
_symmetry.space_group_name_H-M   'P 1'
#
loop_
_entity.id
_entity.type
_entity.pdbx_description
1 polymer ?
#
loop_
_entity_poly.entity_id
_entity_poly.type
_entity_poly.pdbx_seq_one_letter_code
_entity_poly.pdbx_strand_id
1 'polypeptide(L)'
;VMDDLSILGDQEYEWPALKTLGIVGTIREERGQPAKELDITVRYYISSAQLSPKEMLEATRSHWSIESQLHWRLDVAMREDDCRIRREQAGENMAAVRHIAFNALNSDTSFKAGIKRKQKRASRNTAYLSQVLSGLGLS
;
A
#
# COMPACT_ATOMS: atom_id res chain seq x y z
N VAL A 1 21.42 -0.70 -11.48
CA VAL A 1 21.80 -1.01 -10.09
C VAL A 1 23.29 -0.88 -10.01
N MET A 2 23.77 -0.17 -8.99
CA MET A 2 25.19 0.01 -8.75
C MET A 2 25.53 -0.77 -7.49
N ASP A 3 26.41 -1.75 -7.61
CA ASP A 3 26.93 -2.55 -6.50
C ASP A 3 28.20 -1.92 -5.89
N ASP A 4 28.77 -0.92 -6.58
CA ASP A 4 29.84 -0.09 -6.09
C ASP A 4 29.26 1.04 -5.23
N LEU A 5 29.38 0.92 -3.91
CA LEU A 5 28.86 1.88 -2.94
C LEU A 5 29.86 3.00 -2.61
N SER A 6 31.06 3.00 -3.20
CA SER A 6 32.08 4.01 -2.94
C SER A 6 31.63 5.44 -3.25
N ILE A 7 30.60 5.60 -4.10
CA ILE A 7 29.92 6.87 -4.38
C ILE A 7 29.26 7.50 -3.15
N LEU A 8 28.98 6.71 -2.10
CA LEU A 8 28.37 7.16 -0.84
C LEU A 8 29.40 7.67 0.18
N GLY A 9 30.71 7.51 -0.08
CA GLY A 9 31.78 7.96 0.80
C GLY A 9 31.64 7.40 2.22
N ASP A 10 31.77 8.26 3.23
CA ASP A 10 31.71 7.86 4.65
C ASP A 10 30.36 7.26 5.08
N GLN A 11 29.28 7.47 4.31
CA GLN A 11 27.95 6.93 4.63
C GLN A 11 27.87 5.39 4.49
N GLU A 12 28.81 4.77 3.76
CA GLU A 12 28.93 3.31 3.70
C GLU A 12 29.16 2.70 5.10
N TYR A 13 29.88 3.42 5.98
CA TYR A 13 30.14 2.98 7.35
C TYR A 13 28.93 3.10 8.28
N GLU A 14 27.97 3.98 7.97
CA GLU A 14 26.74 4.13 8.75
C GLU A 14 25.73 3.01 8.45
N TRP A 15 25.82 2.38 7.27
CA TRP A 15 24.84 1.40 6.78
C TRP A 15 25.54 0.09 6.37
N PRO A 16 26.13 -0.66 7.31
CA PRO A 16 27.01 -1.81 7.02
C PRO A 16 26.29 -2.97 6.31
N ALA A 17 24.95 -2.99 6.33
CA ALA A 17 24.15 -3.99 5.63
C ALA A 17 23.72 -3.56 4.22
N LEU A 18 24.04 -2.35 3.78
CA LEU A 18 23.67 -1.84 2.46
C LEU A 18 24.42 -2.62 1.37
N LYS A 19 23.69 -3.17 0.39
CA LYS A 19 24.27 -3.97 -0.69
C LYS A 19 23.94 -3.46 -2.08
N THR A 20 22.89 -2.66 -2.20
CA THR A 20 22.39 -2.22 -3.50
C THR A 20 21.87 -0.79 -3.43
N LEU A 21 22.39 0.05 -4.32
CA LEU A 21 21.82 1.35 -4.65
C LEU A 21 21.15 1.26 -6.03
N GLY A 22 19.90 1.70 -6.10
CA GLY A 22 19.16 1.73 -7.36
C GLY A 22 18.45 3.03 -7.61
N ILE A 23 18.44 3.39 -8.89
CA ILE A 23 17.78 4.56 -9.42
C ILE A 23 16.65 4.05 -10.31
N VAL A 24 15.42 4.43 -10.00
CA VAL A 24 14.23 4.05 -10.77
C VAL A 24 13.59 5.31 -11.33
N GLY A 25 13.52 5.38 -12.66
CA GLY A 25 12.68 6.35 -13.35
C GLY A 25 11.23 5.89 -13.33
N THR A 26 10.34 6.75 -12.87
CA THR A 26 8.89 6.53 -12.87
C THR A 26 8.24 7.50 -13.83
N ILE A 27 7.44 6.98 -14.75
CA ILE A 27 6.66 7.77 -15.72
C ILE A 27 5.20 7.54 -15.40
N ARG A 28 4.43 8.62 -15.25
CA ARG A 28 2.99 8.56 -15.03
C ARG A 28 2.27 9.06 -16.27
N GLU A 29 1.44 8.21 -16.86
CA GLU A 29 0.53 8.60 -17.94
C GLU A 29 -0.88 8.78 -17.37
N GLU A 30 -1.48 9.95 -17.59
CA GLU A 30 -2.87 10.21 -17.21
C GLU A 30 -3.77 10.30 -18.44
N ARG A 31 -4.89 9.58 -18.39
CA ARG A 31 -5.99 9.68 -19.38
C ARG A 31 -5.56 9.51 -20.84
N GLY A 32 -4.56 8.66 -21.11
CA GLY A 32 -4.08 8.37 -22.47
C GLY A 32 -3.32 9.52 -23.13
N GLN A 33 -2.91 10.53 -22.37
CA GLN A 33 -1.96 11.52 -22.87
C GLN A 33 -0.53 10.95 -22.72
N PRO A 34 0.30 11.02 -23.77
CA PRO A 34 1.68 10.58 -23.67
C PRO A 34 2.41 11.43 -22.62
N ALA A 35 3.19 10.77 -21.78
CA ALA A 35 3.96 11.42 -20.75
C ALA A 35 4.93 12.44 -21.35
N LYS A 36 4.99 13.63 -20.75
CA LYS A 36 5.97 14.66 -21.05
C LYS A 36 7.23 14.40 -20.23
N GLU A 37 8.33 15.04 -20.62
CA GLU A 37 9.61 14.94 -19.89
C GLU A 37 9.48 15.38 -18.41
N LEU A 38 8.55 16.29 -18.11
CA LEU A 38 8.20 16.73 -16.75
C LEU A 38 7.47 15.65 -15.91
N ASP A 39 6.94 14.59 -16.54
CA ASP A 39 6.24 13.50 -15.85
C ASP A 39 7.19 12.38 -15.40
N ILE A 40 8.50 12.54 -15.65
CA ILE A 40 9.54 11.61 -15.22
C ILE A 40 9.99 11.98 -13.80
N THR A 41 9.70 11.09 -12.85
CA THR A 41 10.22 11.19 -11.48
C THR A 41 11.35 10.18 -11.29
N VAL A 42 12.54 10.67 -10.94
CA VAL A 42 13.66 9.82 -10.54
C VAL A 42 13.58 9.55 -9.04
N ARG A 43 13.66 8.27 -8.66
CA ARG A 43 13.61 7.82 -7.27
C ARG A 43 14.86 7.02 -6.94
N TYR A 44 15.48 7.34 -5.82
CA TYR A 44 16.64 6.64 -5.29
C TYR A 44 16.18 5.66 -4.21
N TYR A 45 16.70 4.44 -4.27
CA TYR A 45 16.37 3.36 -3.35
C TYR A 45 17.65 2.69 -2.88
N ILE A 46 17.63 2.29 -1.62
CA ILE A 46 18.69 1.55 -0.96
C ILE A 46 18.14 0.20 -0.50
N SER A 47 18.95 -0.86 -0.59
CA SER A 47 18.56 -2.22 -0.22
C SER A 47 19.71 -2.96 0.45
N SER A 48 19.38 -3.68 1.52
CA SER A 48 20.30 -4.62 2.17
C SER A 48 20.37 -5.98 1.48
N ALA A 49 19.43 -6.26 0.58
CA ALA A 49 19.50 -7.38 -0.35
C ALA A 49 20.29 -6.98 -1.59
N GLN A 50 21.07 -7.91 -2.12
CA GLN A 50 21.73 -7.75 -3.42
C GLN A 50 20.70 -8.06 -4.51
N LEU A 51 20.37 -7.05 -5.32
CA LEU A 51 19.27 -7.14 -6.29
C LEU A 51 19.78 -6.86 -7.71
N SER A 52 19.38 -7.68 -8.66
CA SER A 52 19.51 -7.33 -10.08
C SER A 52 18.61 -6.13 -10.44
N PRO A 53 18.88 -5.42 -11.55
CA PRO A 53 18.00 -4.35 -12.02
C PRO A 53 16.53 -4.76 -12.19
N LYS A 54 16.30 -6.00 -12.61
CA LYS A 54 14.94 -6.54 -12.78
C LYS A 54 14.26 -6.74 -11.43
N GLU A 55 14.92 -7.41 -10.49
CA GLU A 55 14.38 -7.65 -9.15
C GLU A 55 14.12 -6.34 -8.41
N MET A 56 14.99 -5.35 -8.58
CA MET A 56 14.80 -4.03 -7.98
C MET A 56 13.58 -3.29 -8.55
N LEU A 57 13.36 -3.39 -9.87
CA LEU A 57 12.18 -2.81 -10.50
C LEU A 57 10.90 -3.53 -10.03
N GLU A 58 10.92 -4.86 -9.95
CA GLU A 58 9.80 -5.67 -9.46
C GLU A 58 9.48 -5.37 -7.98
N ALA A 59 10.50 -5.28 -7.13
CA ALA A 59 10.35 -4.89 -5.72
C ALA A 59 9.75 -3.49 -5.60
N THR A 60 10.27 -2.53 -6.37
CA THR A 60 9.74 -1.15 -6.39
C THR A 60 8.28 -1.12 -6.81
N ARG A 61 7.92 -1.81 -7.91
CA ARG A 61 6.53 -1.89 -8.39
C ARG A 61 5.61 -2.59 -7.38
N SER A 62 6.09 -3.64 -6.73
CA SER A 62 5.32 -4.37 -5.71
C SER A 62 5.07 -3.50 -4.48
N HIS A 63 6.07 -2.71 -4.07
CA HIS A 63 5.91 -1.73 -3.00
C HIS A 63 4.83 -0.69 -3.34
N TRP A 64 4.86 -0.11 -4.55
CA TRP A 64 3.82 0.81 -5.03
C TRP A 64 2.42 0.20 -5.10
N SER A 65 2.35 -1.11 -5.33
CA SER A 65 1.08 -1.83 -5.32
C SER A 65 0.43 -1.84 -3.93
N ILE A 66 1.20 -1.81 -2.85
CA ILE A 66 0.66 -1.72 -1.49
C ILE A 66 -0.06 -0.38 -1.32
N GLU A 67 0.58 0.72 -1.71
CA GLU A 67 0.01 2.06 -1.67
C GLU A 67 -1.28 2.16 -2.50
N SER A 68 -1.22 1.65 -3.73
CA SER A 68 -2.34 1.76 -4.67
C SER A 68 -3.51 0.83 -4.30
N GLN A 69 -3.23 -0.36 -3.77
CA GLN A 69 -4.24 -1.37 -3.51
C GLN A 69 -4.79 -1.35 -2.09
N LEU A 70 -3.98 -0.96 -1.10
CA LEU A 70 -4.39 -0.96 0.30
C LEU A 70 -4.66 0.46 0.78
N HIS A 71 -3.64 1.33 0.81
CA HIS A 71 -3.73 2.66 1.41
C HIS A 71 -4.83 3.51 0.78
N TRP A 72 -4.82 3.68 -0.54
CA TRP A 72 -5.88 4.44 -1.22
C TRP A 72 -7.30 3.94 -0.91
N ARG A 73 -7.48 2.62 -0.77
CA ARG A 73 -8.79 2.06 -0.43
C ARG A 73 -9.17 2.32 1.03
N LEU A 74 -8.21 2.32 1.95
CA LEU A 74 -8.45 2.69 3.34
C LEU A 74 -8.79 4.18 3.45
N ASP A 75 -8.02 5.04 2.79
CA ASP A 75 -8.24 6.49 2.79
C ASP A 75 -9.62 6.85 2.26
N VAL A 76 -9.97 6.36 1.07
CA VAL A 76 -11.20 6.76 0.38
C VAL A 76 -12.42 5.95 0.82
N ALA A 77 -12.30 4.63 0.95
CA ALA A 77 -13.44 3.76 1.23
C ALA A 77 -13.68 3.52 2.73
N MET A 78 -12.62 3.54 3.56
CA MET A 78 -12.71 3.46 5.03
C MET A 78 -12.62 4.84 5.71
N ARG A 79 -12.39 5.92 4.95
CA ARG A 79 -12.36 7.31 5.45
C ARG A 79 -11.31 7.48 6.55
N GLU A 80 -10.14 6.90 6.32
CA GLU A 80 -9.02 6.96 7.24
C GLU A 80 -8.52 8.39 7.44
N ASP A 81 -8.22 9.11 6.35
CA ASP A 81 -7.80 10.51 6.37
C ASP A 81 -8.81 11.47 7.02
N ASP A 82 -10.11 11.17 6.87
CA ASP A 82 -11.18 11.97 7.48
C ASP A 82 -11.25 11.78 9.01
N CYS A 83 -10.57 10.78 9.56
CA CYS A 83 -10.65 10.42 10.97
C CYS A 83 -9.85 11.40 11.84
N ARG A 84 -10.56 12.22 12.62
CA ARG A 84 -9.94 13.23 13.50
C ARG A 84 -9.59 12.71 14.90
N ILE A 85 -9.51 11.40 15.08
CA ILE A 85 -9.20 10.81 16.39
C ILE A 85 -7.72 11.05 16.71
N ARG A 86 -7.42 11.66 17.85
CA ARG A 86 -6.06 12.05 18.26
C ARG A 86 -5.71 11.67 19.69
N ARG A 87 -6.55 10.86 20.34
CA ARG A 87 -6.41 10.53 21.75
C ARG A 87 -5.65 9.21 21.90
N GLU A 88 -4.56 9.22 22.65
CA GLU A 88 -3.82 8.02 23.07
C GLU A 88 -3.56 7.07 21.88
N GLN A 89 -3.72 5.75 22.04
CA GLN A 89 -3.56 4.75 20.98
C GLN A 89 -4.81 4.61 20.07
N ALA A 90 -5.77 5.55 20.13
CA ALA A 90 -7.02 5.37 19.40
C ALA A 90 -6.85 5.38 17.87
N GLY A 91 -5.81 6.06 17.35
CA GLY A 91 -5.45 6.00 15.93
C GLY A 91 -5.05 4.59 15.50
N GLU A 92 -4.11 3.97 16.21
CA GLU A 92 -3.63 2.61 15.95
C GLU A 92 -4.75 1.56 16.11
N ASN A 93 -5.56 1.69 17.17
CA ASN A 93 -6.70 0.81 17.40
C ASN A 93 -7.72 0.90 16.25
N MET A 94 -8.02 2.11 15.78
CA MET A 94 -8.93 2.30 14.65
C MET A 94 -8.34 1.78 13.33
N ALA A 95 -7.04 1.93 13.11
CA ALA A 95 -6.38 1.33 11.95
C ALA A 95 -6.54 -0.20 11.96
N ALA A 96 -6.25 -0.87 13.08
CA ALA A 96 -6.42 -2.31 13.21
C ALA A 96 -7.86 -2.76 12.90
N VAL A 97 -8.86 -2.07 13.47
CA VAL A 97 -10.28 -2.35 13.19
C VAL A 97 -10.62 -2.17 11.72
N ARG A 98 -10.13 -1.10 11.07
CA ARG A 98 -10.34 -0.88 9.63
C ARG A 98 -9.73 -2.00 8.79
N HIS A 99 -8.51 -2.44 9.11
CA HIS A 99 -7.88 -3.55 8.40
C HIS A 99 -8.69 -4.85 8.51
N ILE A 100 -9.17 -5.18 9.71
CA ILE A 100 -10.03 -6.37 9.93
C ILE A 100 -11.31 -6.26 9.09
N ALA A 101 -12.02 -5.13 9.20
CA ALA A 101 -13.26 -4.91 8.47
C ALA A 101 -13.03 -4.90 6.94
N PHE A 102 -11.93 -4.31 6.47
CA PHE A 102 -11.57 -4.26 5.07
C PHE A 102 -11.32 -5.66 4.53
N ASN A 103 -10.54 -6.47 5.23
CA ASN A 103 -10.24 -7.83 4.84
C ASN A 103 -11.51 -8.70 4.78
N ALA A 104 -12.40 -8.60 5.78
CA ALA A 104 -13.69 -9.31 5.78
C ALA A 104 -14.58 -8.92 4.59
N LEU A 105 -14.69 -7.62 4.31
CA LEU A 105 -15.48 -7.14 3.18
C LEU A 105 -14.85 -7.49 1.84
N ASN A 106 -13.52 -7.52 1.76
CA ASN A 106 -12.80 -7.83 0.54
C ASN A 106 -12.84 -9.34 0.22
N SER A 107 -12.89 -10.20 1.24
CA SER A 107 -13.03 -11.66 1.08
C SER A 107 -14.46 -12.10 0.72
N ASP A 108 -15.49 -11.32 1.08
CA ASP A 108 -16.87 -11.63 0.68
C ASP A 108 -17.05 -11.60 -0.85
N THR A 109 -17.42 -12.74 -1.43
CA THR A 109 -17.72 -12.88 -2.86
C THR A 109 -19.21 -12.88 -3.18
N SER A 110 -20.08 -12.95 -2.17
CA SER A 110 -21.54 -13.06 -2.34
C SER A 110 -22.19 -11.79 -2.89
N PHE A 111 -21.57 -10.64 -2.63
CA PHE A 111 -22.01 -9.36 -3.18
C PHE A 111 -20.88 -8.66 -3.93
N LYS A 112 -20.89 -8.76 -5.26
CA LYS A 112 -19.90 -8.11 -6.12
C LYS A 112 -20.13 -6.59 -6.20
N ALA A 113 -19.51 -5.86 -5.28
CA ALA A 113 -19.55 -4.41 -5.24
C ALA A 113 -18.29 -3.82 -4.58
N GLY A 114 -18.06 -2.52 -4.77
CA GLY A 114 -16.97 -1.81 -4.08
C GLY A 114 -17.18 -1.74 -2.57
N ILE A 115 -16.08 -1.61 -1.81
CA ILE A 115 -16.05 -1.66 -0.34
C ILE A 115 -17.09 -0.73 0.31
N LYS A 116 -17.23 0.51 -0.16
CA LYS A 116 -18.22 1.46 0.36
C LYS A 116 -19.67 0.97 0.23
N ARG A 117 -20.00 0.25 -0.85
CA ARG A 117 -21.34 -0.34 -1.04
C ARG A 117 -21.53 -1.57 -0.16
N LYS A 118 -20.50 -2.41 -0.02
CA LYS A 118 -20.51 -3.56 0.88
C LYS A 118 -20.72 -3.12 2.33
N GLN A 119 -19.98 -2.12 2.81
CA GLN A 119 -20.20 -1.50 4.13
C GLN A 119 -21.64 -1.00 4.30
N LYS A 120 -22.15 -0.23 3.33
CA LYS A 120 -23.53 0.31 3.41
C LYS A 120 -24.58 -0.78 3.43
N ARG A 121 -24.33 -1.93 2.80
CA ARG A 121 -25.21 -3.09 2.87
C ARG A 121 -25.11 -3.76 4.23
N ALA A 122 -23.91 -3.96 4.75
CA ALA A 122 -23.67 -4.54 6.08
C ALA A 122 -24.32 -3.69 7.18
N SER A 123 -24.29 -2.36 7.08
CA SER A 123 -24.94 -1.48 8.06
C SER A 123 -26.48 -1.48 8.01
N ARG A 124 -27.08 -2.02 6.93
CA ARG A 124 -28.55 -2.02 6.72
C ARG A 124 -29.17 -3.40 6.73
N ASN A 125 -28.38 -4.46 6.71
CA ASN A 125 -28.84 -5.83 6.62
C ASN A 125 -28.00 -6.71 7.54
N THR A 126 -28.58 -7.06 8.68
CA THR A 126 -27.93 -7.87 9.72
C THR A 126 -27.54 -9.26 9.24
N ALA A 127 -28.32 -9.86 8.34
CA ALA A 127 -27.98 -11.16 7.76
C ALA A 127 -26.72 -11.07 6.88
N TYR A 128 -26.61 -10.03 6.05
CA TYR A 128 -25.40 -9.79 5.26
C TYR A 128 -24.20 -9.43 6.15
N LEU A 129 -24.39 -8.63 7.20
CA LEU A 129 -23.34 -8.34 8.18
C LEU A 129 -22.84 -9.64 8.84
N SER A 130 -23.75 -10.49 9.32
CA SER A 130 -23.41 -11.78 9.93
C SER A 130 -22.64 -12.67 8.97
N GLN A 131 -23.02 -12.69 7.69
CA GLN A 131 -22.31 -13.45 6.67
C GLN A 131 -20.88 -12.93 6.45
N VAL A 132 -20.70 -11.61 6.32
CA VAL A 132 -19.37 -11.00 6.19
C VAL A 132 -18.51 -11.32 7.41
N LEU A 133 -19.08 -11.26 8.62
CA LEU A 133 -18.36 -11.58 9.86
C LEU A 133 -18.05 -13.08 10.02
N SER A 134 -18.93 -13.98 9.56
CA SER A 134 -18.65 -15.43 9.58
C SER A 134 -17.44 -15.81 8.72
N GLY A 135 -17.13 -15.03 7.68
CA GLY A 135 -15.93 -15.18 6.86
C GLY A 135 -14.62 -14.93 7.62
N LEU A 136 -14.68 -14.36 8.83
CA LEU A 136 -13.53 -14.18 9.74
C LEU A 136 -13.26 -15.41 10.63
N GLY A 137 -14.06 -16.48 10.52
CA GLY A 137 -13.95 -17.64 11.41
C GLY A 137 -14.59 -17.43 12.79
N LEU A 138 -15.39 -16.36 12.94
CA LEU A 138 -16.27 -16.17 14.11
C LEU A 138 -17.54 -16.98 13.88
N SER A 139 -17.47 -18.28 14.16
CA SER A 139 -18.63 -19.17 14.26
C SER A 139 -19.17 -19.21 15.69
#